data_AF-A0A2M8S7E4-F1
#
_entry.id   AF-A0A2M8S7E4-F1
#
_cell.length_a   1.000
_cell.length_b   1.000
_cell.length_c   1.000
_cell.angle_alpha   90.00
_cell.angle_beta   90.00
_cell.angle_gamma   90.00
#
_symmetry.space_group_name_H-M   'P 1'
#
loop_
_entity.id
_entity.type
_entity.pdbx_description
1 polymer ?
#
loop_
_entity_poly.entity_id
_entity_poly.type
_entity_poly.pdbx_seq_one_letter_code
_entity_poly.pdbx_strand_id
1 'polypeptide(L)'
;MDLLNMSKKELSKLEVMQRLDDKRIRQKEAASALGFNIRQVKRLLKAYRWDGAKGLVSKRRGRPSNNRLAERLNGNSSAYGWVQPLT
;
A
#
# COMPACT_ATOMS: atom_id res chain seq x y z
N MET A 1 19.37 -2.06 -17.37
CA MET A 1 18.85 -2.77 -16.19
C MET A 1 17.85 -1.88 -15.47
N ASP A 2 16.72 -2.43 -15.03
CA ASP A 2 15.73 -1.69 -14.24
C ASP A 2 15.99 -1.93 -12.74
N LEU A 3 16.29 -0.88 -11.96
CA LEU A 3 16.65 -1.00 -10.54
C LEU A 3 15.41 -0.85 -9.66
N LEU A 4 15.02 -1.92 -8.97
CA LEU A 4 13.84 -1.93 -8.10
C LEU A 4 14.22 -1.61 -6.65
N ASN A 5 13.82 -0.44 -6.14
CA ASN A 5 14.06 -0.07 -4.75
C ASN A 5 12.95 -0.63 -3.82
N MET A 6 13.27 -1.69 -3.08
CA MET A 6 12.34 -2.40 -2.20
C MET A 6 12.66 -2.16 -0.73
N SER A 7 11.61 -2.06 0.10
CA SER A 7 11.83 -2.11 1.57
C SER A 7 12.13 -3.53 2.04
N LYS A 8 12.72 -3.68 3.24
CA LYS A 8 12.91 -5.00 3.89
C LYS A 8 11.64 -5.86 3.92
N LYS A 9 10.48 -5.25 4.20
CA LYS A 9 9.18 -5.94 4.20
C LYS A 9 8.78 -6.47 2.82
N GLU A 10 9.14 -5.76 1.76
CA GLU A 10 8.86 -6.20 0.39
C GLU A 10 9.84 -7.26 -0.08
N LEU A 11 11.10 -7.18 0.35
CA LEU A 11 12.07 -8.23 0.11
C LEU A 11 11.66 -9.55 0.77
N SER A 12 11.17 -9.51 2.02
CA SER A 12 10.61 -10.68 2.70
C SER A 12 9.40 -11.26 1.95
N LYS A 13 8.49 -10.42 1.44
CA LYS A 13 7.40 -10.89 0.58
C LYS A 13 7.94 -11.58 -0.68
N LEU A 14 8.98 -11.02 -1.32
CA LEU A 14 9.57 -11.60 -2.52
C LEU A 14 10.12 -13.01 -2.26
N GLU A 15 10.91 -13.18 -1.20
CA GLU A 15 11.48 -14.48 -0.84
C GLU A 15 10.38 -15.52 -0.56
N VAL A 16 9.36 -15.14 0.21
CA VAL A 16 8.24 -16.04 0.51
C VAL A 16 7.44 -16.38 -0.74
N MET A 17 7.20 -15.41 -1.65
CA MET A 17 6.48 -15.68 -2.89
C MET A 17 7.29 -16.58 -3.85
N GLN A 18 8.61 -16.40 -3.94
CA GLN A 18 9.48 -17.30 -4.72
C GLN A 18 9.39 -18.74 -4.22
N ARG A 19 9.54 -18.95 -2.90
CA ARG A 19 9.41 -20.29 -2.30
C ARG A 19 8.03 -20.90 -2.50
N LEU A 20 6.97 -20.08 -2.45
CA LEU A 20 5.60 -20.53 -2.66
C LEU A 20 5.34 -20.89 -4.13
N ASP A 21 5.88 -20.12 -5.07
CA ASP A 21 5.71 -20.37 -6.50
C ASP A 21 6.49 -21.61 -6.96
N ASP A 22 7.69 -21.81 -6.38
CA ASP A 22 8.51 -23.00 -6.54
C ASP A 22 7.95 -24.23 -5.78
N LYS A 23 6.75 -24.10 -5.19
CA LYS A 23 6.04 -25.15 -4.44
C LYS A 23 6.85 -25.73 -3.26
N ARG A 24 7.83 -24.98 -2.74
CA ARG A 24 8.65 -25.39 -1.58
C ARG A 24 7.95 -25.20 -0.25
N ILE A 25 6.94 -24.32 -0.19
CA ILE A 25 6.12 -24.06 0.98
C ILE A 25 4.63 -24.01 0.61
N ARG A 26 3.76 -24.26 1.58
CA ARG A 26 2.30 -24.15 1.43
C ARG A 26 1.82 -22.72 1.69
N GLN A 27 0.62 -22.39 1.19
CA GLN A 27 0.01 -21.06 1.43
C GLN A 27 -0.20 -20.73 2.91
N LYS A 28 -0.46 -21.74 3.76
CA LYS A 28 -0.59 -21.57 5.20
C LYS A 28 0.75 -21.16 5.85
N GLU A 29 1.85 -21.74 5.41
CA GLU A 29 3.19 -21.41 5.91
C GLU A 29 3.60 -20.00 5.48
N ALA A 30 3.33 -19.65 4.22
CA ALA A 30 3.54 -18.29 3.72
C ALA A 30 2.72 -17.24 4.49
N ALA A 31 1.47 -17.58 4.83
CA ALA A 31 0.60 -16.75 5.66
C ALA A 31 1.20 -16.51 7.05
N SER A 32 1.63 -17.58 7.73
CA SER A 32 2.30 -17.48 9.04
C SER A 32 3.60 -16.68 8.97
N ALA A 33 4.45 -16.93 7.96
CA ALA A 33 5.73 -16.24 7.79
C ALA A 33 5.58 -14.72 7.57
N LEU A 34 4.51 -14.30 6.90
CA LEU A 34 4.25 -12.89 6.59
C LEU A 34 3.27 -12.21 7.56
N GLY A 35 2.69 -12.95 8.52
CA GLY A 35 1.63 -12.45 9.38
C GLY A 35 0.37 -12.06 8.59
N PHE A 36 0.10 -12.73 7.48
CA PHE A 36 -1.00 -12.44 6.57
C PHE A 36 -2.06 -13.53 6.60
N ASN A 37 -3.27 -13.19 6.17
CA ASN A 37 -4.25 -14.21 5.86
C ASN A 37 -3.99 -14.85 4.47
N ILE A 38 -4.57 -16.03 4.25
CA ILE A 38 -4.39 -16.79 3.01
C ILE A 38 -4.88 -16.00 1.77
N ARG A 39 -5.93 -15.17 1.88
CA ARG A 39 -6.39 -14.35 0.75
C ARG A 39 -5.35 -13.31 0.35
N GLN A 40 -4.68 -12.67 1.31
CA GLN A 40 -3.58 -11.75 1.03
C GLN A 40 -2.42 -12.47 0.35
N VAL A 41 -2.05 -13.66 0.82
CA VAL A 41 -1.02 -14.50 0.18
C VAL A 41 -1.40 -14.81 -1.27
N LYS A 42 -2.63 -15.26 -1.53
CA LYS A 42 -3.11 -15.52 -2.90
C LYS A 42 -3.05 -14.28 -3.80
N ARG A 43 -3.44 -13.11 -3.28
CA ARG A 43 -3.36 -11.84 -4.01
C ARG A 43 -1.91 -11.46 -4.35
N LEU A 44 -1.00 -11.63 -3.40
CA LEU A 44 0.43 -11.37 -3.60
C LEU A 44 1.03 -12.34 -4.61
N LEU A 45 0.71 -13.63 -4.53
CA LEU A 45 1.18 -14.63 -5.48
C LEU A 45 0.68 -14.33 -6.90
N LYS A 46 -0.59 -13.91 -7.05
CA LYS A 46 -1.11 -13.48 -8.36
C LYS A 46 -0.36 -12.26 -8.91
N ALA A 47 -0.10 -11.26 -8.07
CA ALA A 47 0.66 -10.08 -8.48
C ALA A 47 2.11 -10.42 -8.85
N TYR A 48 2.75 -11.30 -8.08
CA TYR A 48 4.09 -11.80 -8.36
C TYR A 48 4.16 -12.56 -9.69
N ARG A 49 3.19 -13.42 -9.99
CA ARG A 49 3.15 -14.15 -11.27
C ARG A 49 2.94 -13.25 -12.49
N TRP A 50 2.25 -12.13 -12.31
CA TRP A 50 1.95 -11.20 -13.39
C TRP A 50 3.07 -10.17 -13.61
N ASP A 51 3.56 -9.56 -12.53
CA ASP A 51 4.48 -8.42 -12.57
C ASP A 51 5.88 -8.74 -11.99
N GLY A 52 6.13 -9.98 -11.56
CA GLY A 52 7.35 -10.35 -10.84
C GLY A 52 7.49 -9.58 -9.52
N ALA A 53 8.75 -9.25 -9.16
CA ALA A 53 9.05 -8.49 -7.94
C ALA A 53 8.36 -7.12 -7.90
N LYS A 54 8.10 -6.49 -9.07
CA LYS A 54 7.40 -5.19 -9.16
C LYS A 54 5.99 -5.27 -8.61
N GLY A 55 5.30 -6.40 -8.79
CA GLY A 55 3.95 -6.63 -8.27
C GLY A 55 3.86 -6.64 -6.74
N LEU A 56 5.00 -6.79 -6.05
CA LEU A 56 5.07 -6.84 -4.59
C LEU A 56 5.38 -5.48 -3.96
N VAL A 57 5.80 -4.50 -4.77
CA VAL A 57 6.09 -3.15 -4.33
C VAL A 57 4.78 -2.42 -4.03
N SER A 58 4.75 -1.70 -2.91
CA SER A 58 3.60 -0.90 -2.54
C SER A 58 3.33 0.20 -3.57
N LYS A 59 2.14 0.16 -4.20
CA LYS A 59 1.64 1.19 -5.13
C LYS A 59 1.37 2.54 -4.47
N ARG A 60 1.48 2.64 -3.14
CA ARG A 60 1.39 3.90 -2.38
C ARG A 60 2.72 4.65 -2.27
N ARG A 61 3.86 4.03 -2.61
CA ARG A 61 5.15 4.73 -2.62
C ARG A 61 5.07 5.91 -3.60
N GLY A 62 5.48 7.10 -3.15
CA GLY A 62 5.45 8.32 -3.96
C GLY A 62 4.06 8.96 -4.10
N ARG A 63 3.01 8.42 -3.47
CA ARG A 63 1.66 9.04 -3.47
C ARG A 63 1.30 9.59 -2.09
N PRO A 64 0.71 10.80 -2.01
CA PRO A 64 0.20 11.32 -0.75
C PRO A 64 -0.89 10.41 -0.18
N SER A 65 -1.04 10.43 1.16
CA SER A 65 -2.09 9.65 1.84
C SER A 65 -3.47 10.05 1.34
N ASN A 66 -4.36 9.07 1.15
CA ASN A 66 -5.76 9.30 0.79
C ASN A 66 -6.51 10.14 1.85
N ASN A 67 -5.99 10.23 3.09
CA ASN A 67 -6.57 10.99 4.19
C ASN A 67 -5.90 12.36 4.40
N ARG A 68 -5.17 12.91 3.41
CA ARG A 68 -4.60 14.26 3.56
C ARG A 68 -5.75 15.26 3.63
N LEU A 69 -6.00 15.83 4.82
CA LEU A 69 -6.76 17.06 4.94
C LEU A 69 -6.00 18.10 4.10
N ALA A 70 -6.66 18.68 3.09
CA ALA A 70 -6.07 19.77 2.35
C ALA A 70 -5.72 20.88 3.36
N GLU A 71 -4.43 21.15 3.52
CA GLU A 71 -3.91 22.20 4.37
C GLU A 71 -4.26 23.55 3.73
N ARG A 72 -5.53 23.93 3.82
CA ARG A 72 -6.04 25.18 3.30
C ARG A 72 -7.24 25.63 4.12
N LEU A 73 -7.01 25.97 5.39
CA LEU A 73 -7.80 26.97 6.15
C LEU A 73 -6.96 27.60 7.28
N ASN A 74 -5.68 27.91 7.04
CA ASN A 74 -4.97 28.91 7.87
C ASN A 74 -4.76 30.14 7.00
N GLY A 75 -5.79 30.98 6.92
CA GLY A 75 -5.78 32.21 6.14
C GLY A 75 -7.06 32.97 6.37
N ASN A 76 -7.09 33.74 7.45
CA ASN A 76 -8.03 34.80 7.76
C ASN A 76 -9.48 34.38 8.05
N SER A 77 -9.74 34.08 9.33
CA SER A 77 -11.02 34.38 9.97
C SER A 77 -11.22 35.91 9.99
N SER A 78 -11.55 36.51 8.86
CA SER A 78 -12.10 37.87 8.80
C SER A 78 -12.84 38.03 7.48
N ALA A 79 -14.05 38.61 7.57
CA ALA A 79 -14.89 39.03 6.46
C ALA A 79 -15.63 37.94 5.66
N TYR A 80 -16.64 37.31 6.27
CA TYR A 80 -17.99 37.33 5.68
C TYR A 80 -19.00 37.44 6.82
N GLY A 81 -19.51 38.66 6.97
CA GLY A 81 -20.47 39.04 8.00
C GLY A 81 -21.82 38.39 7.75
N TRP A 82 -22.29 37.65 8.75
CA TRP A 82 -23.71 37.44 8.95
C TRP A 82 -24.25 38.69 9.65
N VAL A 83 -24.65 39.68 8.86
CA VAL A 83 -25.58 40.71 9.34
C VAL A 83 -26.94 40.33 8.75
N GLN A 84 -27.81 39.81 9.60
CA GLN A 84 -29.25 39.83 9.32
C GLN A 84 -29.72 41.28 9.28
N PRO A 85 -30.68 41.62 8.42
CA PRO A 85 -31.75 42.50 8.87
C PRO A 85 -33.10 41.81 8.75
N LEU A 86 -33.77 41.84 9.89
CA LEU A 86 -35.19 41.76 10.10
C LEU A 86 -35.86 42.97 9.42
N THR A 87 -36.74 42.72 8.46
CA THR A 87 -37.98 43.48 8.20
C THR A 87 -38.95 42.56 7.47
#